data_AF-A0A2T0BQK3-F1
#
_entry.id   AF-A0A2T0BQK3-F1
#
_cell.length_a   1.000
_cell.length_b   1.000
_cell.length_c   1.000
_cell.angle_alpha   90.00
_cell.angle_beta   90.00
_cell.angle_gamma   90.00
#
_symmetry.space_group_name_H-M   'P 1'
#
loop_
_entity.id
_entity.type
_entity.pdbx_description
1 polymer ?
#
loop_
_entity_poly.entity_id
_entity_poly.type
_entity_poly.pdbx_seq_one_letter_code
_entity_poly.pdbx_strand_id
1 'polypeptide(L)'
;MDNSVIAYIDKTVVRIKGVDVRGLKPFELEKKLSEFIQRGIRVIGVTGESIEMDIYNIDPEAILKDESGIIKAISAVEGITATELTKIDSARKIVEVDVNSIPKGQQYGCQKERWNNIDK
;
A
#
# COMPACT_ATOMS: atom_id res chain seq x y z
N MET A 1 33.54 2.29 1.93
CA MET A 1 32.71 1.13 2.34
C MET A 1 31.35 1.70 2.66
N ASP A 2 30.46 1.70 1.65
CA ASP A 2 29.08 2.15 1.81
C ASP A 2 28.29 1.12 2.61
N ASN A 3 28.03 1.43 3.87
CA ASN A 3 27.26 0.61 4.79
C ASN A 3 25.77 0.74 4.42
N SER A 4 25.38 0.13 3.30
CA SER A 4 23.99 0.08 2.85
C SER A 4 23.26 -1.01 3.63
N VAL A 5 22.41 -0.58 4.57
CA VAL A 5 21.50 -1.49 5.28
C VAL A 5 20.34 -1.80 4.34
N ILE A 6 20.37 -3.00 3.74
CA ILE A 6 19.24 -3.53 2.98
C ILE A 6 18.23 -4.06 3.99
N ALA A 7 17.18 -3.29 4.25
CA ALA A 7 16.06 -3.74 5.08
C ALA A 7 15.09 -4.55 4.22
N TYR A 8 15.02 -5.85 4.47
CA TYR A 8 14.00 -6.73 3.93
C TYR A 8 12.66 -6.38 4.57
N ILE A 9 11.71 -5.90 3.78
CA ILE A 9 10.39 -5.52 4.28
C ILE A 9 9.36 -6.42 3.60
N ASP A 10 8.95 -7.48 4.30
CA ASP A 10 7.80 -8.28 3.89
C ASP A 10 6.52 -7.48 4.17
N LYS A 11 5.95 -6.90 3.12
CA LYS A 11 4.71 -6.12 3.21
C LYS A 11 3.75 -6.40 2.07
N THR A 12 2.47 -6.36 2.42
CA THR A 12 1.35 -6.46 1.50
C THR A 12 0.62 -5.13 1.46
N VAL A 13 0.49 -4.58 0.24
CA VAL A 13 -0.28 -3.37 -0.02
C VAL A 13 -1.73 -3.76 -0.21
N VAL A 14 -2.62 -3.15 0.56
CA VAL A 14 -4.07 -3.35 0.49
C VAL A 14 -4.72 -2.04 0.09
N ARG A 15 -5.57 -2.10 -0.93
CA ARG A 15 -6.44 -1.00 -1.33
C ARG A 15 -7.89 -1.40 -1.16
N ILE A 16 -8.64 -0.54 -0.49
CA ILE A 16 -10.06 -0.71 -0.23
C ILE A 16 -10.78 0.43 -0.92
N LYS A 17 -11.82 0.11 -1.68
CA LYS A 17 -12.66 1.08 -2.40
C LYS A 17 -14.10 0.99 -1.93
N GLY A 18 -14.87 2.04 -2.20
CA GLY A 18 -16.28 2.10 -1.84
C GLY A 18 -16.49 2.46 -0.37
N VAL A 19 -15.63 3.29 0.19
CA VAL A 19 -15.74 3.80 1.57
C VAL A 19 -15.89 5.31 1.52
N ASP A 20 -16.89 5.89 2.18
CA ASP A 20 -17.01 7.35 2.31
C ASP A 20 -16.19 7.80 3.52
N VAL A 21 -15.12 8.56 3.27
CA VAL A 21 -14.18 8.99 4.30
C VAL A 21 -14.37 10.47 4.61
N ARG A 22 -14.78 10.78 5.85
CA ARG A 22 -15.01 12.14 6.35
C ARG A 22 -14.39 12.33 7.72
N GLY A 23 -13.30 13.10 7.79
CA GLY A 23 -12.65 13.41 9.06
C GLY A 23 -11.90 12.24 9.69
N LEU A 24 -11.44 11.28 8.88
CA LEU A 24 -10.64 10.15 9.34
C LEU A 24 -9.31 10.60 9.92
N LYS A 25 -8.97 10.07 11.10
CA LYS A 25 -7.63 10.13 11.67
C LYS A 25 -6.88 8.84 11.33
N PRO A 26 -5.86 8.88 10.45
CA PRO A 26 -5.14 7.69 10.01
C PRO A 26 -4.57 6.85 11.17
N PHE A 27 -4.09 7.50 12.23
CA PHE A 27 -3.55 6.81 13.41
C PHE A 27 -4.57 5.94 14.16
N GLU A 28 -5.83 6.36 14.23
CA GLU A 28 -6.88 5.57 14.90
C GLU A 28 -7.25 4.33 14.08
N LEU A 29 -7.24 4.46 12.74
CA LEU A 29 -7.41 3.35 11.82
C LEU A 29 -6.25 2.34 11.93
N GLU A 30 -5.00 2.84 11.92
CA GLU A 30 -3.81 2.01 12.10
C GLU A 30 -3.87 1.23 13.41
N LYS A 31 -4.24 1.89 14.51
CA LYS A 31 -4.33 1.27 15.83
C LYS A 31 -5.40 0.17 15.86
N LYS A 32 -6.62 0.46 15.40
CA LYS A 32 -7.73 -0.52 15.39
C LYS A 32 -7.42 -1.74 14.52
N LEU A 33 -6.89 -1.51 13.33
CA LEU A 33 -6.52 -2.62 12.44
C LEU A 33 -5.32 -3.39 12.98
N SER A 34 -4.36 -2.72 13.61
CA SER A 34 -3.21 -3.37 14.24
C SER A 34 -3.64 -4.28 15.39
N GLU A 35 -4.62 -3.85 16.20
CA GLU A 35 -5.23 -4.68 17.26
C GLU A 35 -6.01 -5.87 16.68
N PHE A 36 -6.73 -5.69 15.56
CA PHE A 36 -7.51 -6.75 14.92
C PHE A 36 -6.63 -7.80 14.22
N ILE A 37 -5.67 -7.36 13.40
CA ILE A 37 -4.83 -8.23 12.56
C ILE A 37 -3.60 -8.72 13.35
N GLN A 38 -3.27 -8.09 14.49
CA GLN A 38 -2.07 -8.34 15.30
C GLN A 38 -0.77 -8.19 14.50
N ARG A 39 -0.76 -7.24 13.56
CA ARG A 39 0.37 -6.95 12.68
C ARG A 39 0.57 -5.44 12.60
N GLY A 40 1.80 -5.03 12.26
CA GLY A 40 2.05 -3.63 11.92
C GLY A 40 1.23 -3.24 10.70
N ILE A 41 0.57 -2.08 10.78
CA ILE A 41 -0.22 -1.51 9.69
C ILE A 41 0.16 -0.04 9.58
N ARG A 42 0.27 0.42 8.33
CA ARG A 42 0.54 1.83 8.04
C ARG A 42 -0.39 2.29 6.93
N VAL A 43 -1.12 3.37 7.17
CA VAL A 43 -1.94 4.00 6.15
C VAL A 43 -1.03 4.84 5.26
N ILE A 44 -1.06 4.57 3.96
CA ILE A 44 -0.24 5.26 2.95
C ILE A 44 -1.01 6.41 2.33
N GLY A 45 -2.29 6.17 2.05
CA GLY A 45 -3.14 7.09 1.31
C GLY A 45 -4.59 6.96 1.72
N VAL A 46 -5.25 8.10 1.80
CA VAL A 46 -6.68 8.19 2.05
C VAL A 46 -7.25 9.14 1.01
N THR A 47 -8.26 8.66 0.29
CA THR A 47 -9.12 9.50 -0.55
C THR A 47 -10.54 9.49 0.02
N GLY A 48 -11.43 10.33 -0.51
CA GLY A 48 -12.83 10.35 -0.08
C GLY A 48 -13.56 9.02 -0.31
N GLU A 49 -13.08 8.18 -1.23
CA GLU A 49 -13.75 6.94 -1.66
C GLU A 49 -12.89 5.67 -1.47
N SER A 50 -11.63 5.81 -1.06
CA SER A 50 -10.67 4.72 -0.95
C SER A 50 -9.64 4.91 0.14
N ILE A 51 -9.11 3.78 0.63
CA ILE A 51 -8.04 3.73 1.63
C ILE A 51 -6.97 2.78 1.12
N GLU A 52 -5.70 3.21 1.21
CA GLU A 52 -4.52 2.41 0.89
C GLU A 52 -3.65 2.24 2.15
N MET A 53 -3.26 1.00 2.42
CA MET A 53 -2.48 0.64 3.60
C MET A 53 -1.43 -0.43 3.29
N ASP A 54 -0.31 -0.35 3.99
CA ASP A 54 0.70 -1.40 4.08
C ASP A 54 0.41 -2.27 5.32
N ILE A 55 0.40 -3.58 5.14
CA ILE A 55 0.32 -4.55 6.25
C ILE A 55 1.57 -5.44 6.22
N TYR A 56 2.27 -5.52 7.35
CA TYR A 56 3.54 -6.24 7.43
C TYR A 56 3.35 -7.74 7.74
N ASN A 57 4.20 -8.58 7.14
CA ASN A 57 4.31 -10.01 7.39
C ASN A 57 3.03 -10.83 7.11
N ILE A 58 2.13 -10.37 6.23
CA ILE A 58 0.89 -11.07 5.90
C ILE A 58 0.83 -11.38 4.41
N ASP A 59 0.34 -12.57 4.06
CA ASP A 59 0.11 -12.93 2.66
C ASP A 59 -1.22 -12.34 2.15
N PRO A 60 -1.27 -11.87 0.89
CA PRO A 60 -2.48 -11.31 0.29
C PRO A 60 -3.69 -12.24 0.36
N GLU A 61 -3.49 -13.55 0.24
CA GLU A 61 -4.57 -14.54 0.31
C GLU A 61 -5.26 -14.57 1.68
N ALA A 62 -4.51 -14.35 2.77
CA ALA A 62 -5.09 -14.29 4.10
C ALA A 62 -6.00 -13.07 4.26
N ILE A 63 -5.63 -11.95 3.64
CA ILE A 63 -6.39 -10.70 3.63
C ILE A 63 -7.70 -10.88 2.84
N LEU A 64 -7.61 -11.54 1.67
CA LEU A 64 -8.79 -11.80 0.83
C LEU A 64 -9.75 -12.80 1.48
N LYS A 65 -9.24 -13.79 2.23
CA LYS A 65 -10.08 -14.75 2.97
C LYS A 65 -10.89 -14.09 4.08
N ASP A 66 -10.34 -13.05 4.72
CA ASP A 66 -11.01 -12.31 5.80
C ASP A 66 -11.46 -10.90 5.38
N GLU A 67 -11.82 -10.74 4.10
CA GLU A 67 -12.25 -9.45 3.55
C GLU A 67 -13.40 -8.82 4.38
N SER A 68 -14.39 -9.64 4.76
CA SER A 68 -15.54 -9.17 5.53
C SER A 68 -15.17 -8.71 6.95
N GLY A 69 -14.20 -9.36 7.61
CA GLY A 69 -13.72 -8.99 8.94
C GLY A 69 -12.97 -7.66 8.90
N ILE A 70 -12.10 -7.49 7.90
CA ILE A 70 -11.33 -6.26 7.68
C ILE A 70 -12.26 -5.08 7.38
N ILE A 71 -13.24 -5.24 6.49
CA ILE A 71 -14.20 -4.19 6.16
C ILE A 71 -14.99 -3.76 7.40
N LYS A 72 -15.43 -4.71 8.24
CA LYS A 72 -16.10 -4.41 9.51
C LYS A 72 -15.20 -3.65 10.48
N ALA A 73 -13.95 -4.05 10.62
CA ALA A 73 -12.98 -3.40 11.49
C ALA A 73 -12.75 -1.93 11.08
N ILE A 74 -12.69 -1.67 9.77
CA ILE A 74 -12.52 -0.32 9.21
C ILE A 74 -13.78 0.52 9.41
N SER A 75 -14.95 -0.08 9.19
CA SER A 75 -16.25 0.58 9.37
C SER A 75 -16.52 0.97 10.83
N ALA A 76 -15.86 0.31 11.78
CA ALA A 76 -15.96 0.64 13.19
C ALA A 76 -15.15 1.89 13.59
N VAL A 77 -14.35 2.46 12.69
CA VAL A 77 -13.52 3.66 12.94
C VAL A 77 -14.35 4.91 12.65
N GLU A 78 -14.24 5.91 13.52
CA GLU A 78 -14.94 7.18 13.30
C GLU A 78 -14.43 7.87 12.03
N GLY A 79 -15.37 8.42 11.25
CA GLY A 79 -15.06 9.10 10.00
C GLY A 79 -14.92 8.19 8.78
N ILE A 80 -15.25 6.90 8.90
CA ILE A 80 -15.39 6.00 7.75
C ILE A 80 -16.82 5.45 7.72
N THR A 81 -17.49 5.60 6.58
CA THR A 81 -18.77 4.95 6.32
C THR A 81 -18.57 3.93 5.21
N ALA A 82 -18.70 2.64 5.51
CA ALA A 82 -18.74 1.62 4.48
C ALA A 82 -20.04 1.75 3.68
N THR A 83 -19.91 1.68 2.36
CA THR A 83 -21.05 1.62 1.44
C THR A 83 -21.29 0.18 1.02
N GLU A 84 -22.42 -0.11 0.38
CA GLU A 84 -22.71 -1.45 -0.16
C GLU A 84 -21.70 -1.92 -1.22
N LEU A 85 -20.88 -1.00 -1.75
CA LEU A 85 -19.82 -1.27 -2.73
C LEU A 85 -18.43 -1.41 -2.08
N THR A 86 -18.34 -1.46 -0.74
CA THR A 86 -17.05 -1.62 -0.07
C THR A 86 -16.45 -2.97 -0.40
N LYS A 87 -15.26 -2.96 -1.02
CA LYS A 87 -14.50 -4.16 -1.38
C LYS A 87 -13.00 -3.91 -1.31
N ILE A 88 -12.24 -4.98 -1.07
CA ILE A 88 -10.79 -4.97 -1.24
C ILE A 88 -10.52 -5.00 -2.75
N ASP A 89 -10.13 -3.85 -3.29
CA ASP A 89 -9.86 -3.68 -4.72
C ASP A 89 -8.52 -4.32 -5.14
N SER A 90 -7.55 -4.37 -4.22
CA SER A 90 -6.31 -5.12 -4.45
C SER A 90 -5.60 -5.44 -3.14
N ALA A 91 -5.10 -6.67 -3.01
CA ALA A 91 -4.08 -7.05 -2.04
C ALA A 91 -2.87 -7.59 -2.83
N ARG A 92 -1.71 -6.95 -2.70
CA ARG A 92 -0.50 -7.33 -3.46
C ARG A 92 0.70 -7.39 -2.53
N LYS A 93 1.38 -8.54 -2.53
CA LYS A 93 2.66 -8.68 -1.86
C LYS A 93 3.70 -7.89 -2.64
N ILE A 94 4.50 -7.10 -1.94
CA ILE A 94 5.64 -6.44 -2.59
C ILE A 94 6.69 -7.52 -2.84
N VAL A 95 6.88 -7.82 -4.11
CA VAL A 95 7.85 -8.79 -4.60
C VAL A 95 9.24 -8.16 -4.63
N GLU A 96 10.22 -8.98 -4.28
CA GLU A 96 11.62 -8.66 -4.45
C GLU A 96 11.93 -8.56 -5.94
N VAL A 97 12.53 -7.44 -6.33
CA VAL A 97 13.07 -7.25 -7.67
C VAL A 97 14.58 -7.17 -7.52
N ASP A 98 15.29 -8.17 -8.07
CA ASP A 98 16.75 -8.12 -8.14
C ASP A 98 17.14 -6.89 -8.96
N VAL A 99 17.89 -5.97 -8.35
CA VAL A 99 18.36 -4.74 -9.00
C VAL A 99 19.21 -5.07 -10.24
N ASN A 100 19.86 -6.24 -10.28
CA ASN A 100 20.65 -6.67 -11.44
C ASN A 100 19.78 -7.11 -12.62
N SER A 101 18.51 -7.45 -12.38
CA SER A 101 17.54 -7.77 -13.44
C SER A 101 16.95 -6.52 -14.12
N ILE A 102 17.12 -5.34 -13.52
CA ILE A 102 16.66 -4.09 -14.09
C ILE A 102 17.60 -3.71 -15.24
N PRO A 103 17.10 -3.56 -16.48
CA PRO A 103 17.95 -3.20 -17.61
C PRO A 103 18.60 -1.85 -17.32
N LYS A 104 19.92 -1.86 -17.13
CA LYS A 104 20.72 -0.64 -17.08
C LYS A 104 20.69 -0.07 -18.48
N GLY A 105 19.81 0.89 -18.73
CA GLY A 105 19.73 1.58 -20.01
C GLY A 105 21.13 2.03 -20.41
N GLN A 106 21.53 1.75 -21.65
CA GLN A 106 22.76 2.31 -22.19
C GLN A 106 22.51 3.81 -22.37
N GLN A 107 22.91 4.59 -21.36
CA GLN A 107 22.66 6.02 -21.38
C GLN A 107 23.79 6.70 -22.15
N TYR A 108 23.60 6.88 -23.45
CA TYR A 108 24.45 7.72 -24.27
C TYR A 108 24.06 9.20 -24.08
N GLY A 109 25.05 10.07 -23.85
CA GLY A 109 24.85 11.52 -23.70
C GLY A 109 24.93 12.05 -22.27
N CYS A 110 25.32 13.32 -22.15
CA CYS A 110 25.38 14.03 -20.89
C CYS A 110 23.96 14.14 -20.28
N GLN A 111 23.83 14.12 -18.95
CA GLN A 111 22.52 14.13 -18.26
C GLN A 111 21.59 15.26 -18.76
N LYS A 112 22.17 16.40 -19.15
CA LYS A 112 21.46 17.59 -19.66
C LYS A 112 20.89 17.41 -21.07
N GLU A 113 21.44 16.51 -21.88
CA GLU A 113 21.03 16.25 -23.27
C GLU A 113 19.84 15.28 -23.36
N ARG A 114 19.50 14.60 -22.26
CA ARG A 114 18.47 13.54 -22.24
C ARG A 114 17.05 14.04 -22.47
N TRP A 115 16.74 15.25 -22.02
CA TRP A 115 15.42 15.84 -22.21
C TRP A 115 15.23 16.45 -23.60
N ASN A 116 16.32 16.69 -24.34
CA ASN A 116 16.24 17.28 -25.68
C ASN A 116 15.95 16.26 -26.79
N ASN A 117 16.03 14.95 -26.50
CA ASN A 117 15.86 13.86 -27.48
C ASN A 117 14.58 13.02 -27.27
N ILE A 118 13.62 13.50 -26.47
CA ILE A 118 12.37 12.76 -26.20
C ILE A 118 11.38 12.85 -27.39
N ASP A 119 11.59 13.77 -28.34
CA ASP A 119 10.69 14.03 -29.48
C ASP A 119 11.38 13.88 -30.86
N LYS A 120 12.12 12.79 -31.08
CA LYS A 120 12.55 12.37 -32.42
C LYS A 120 12.37 10.88 -32.65
#